data_AF-A0A1J3FK85-F1
#
_entry.id   AF-A0A1J3FK85-F1
#
_cell.length_a   1.000
_cell.length_b   1.000
_cell.length_c   1.000
_cell.angle_alpha   90.00
_cell.angle_beta   90.00
_cell.angle_gamma   90.00
#
_symmetry.space_group_name_H-M   'P 1'
#
loop_
_entity.id
_entity.type
_entity.pdbx_description
1 polymer ?
#
loop_
_entity_poly.entity_id
_entity_poly.type
_entity_poly.pdbx_seq_one_letter_code
_entity_poly.pdbx_strand_id
1 'polypeptide(L)'
;KSLVFYLEACESGSIFEGLLPEGLNIYATTASNAEESSWGTYCPGEDLSPPSEYETCLGDLYSVSWMEDSDKHNLQTESLHQQYELVKKRTAGSGLGSGSHVMEFGDVGLSKEKLVLYMGTNPANENYTFVDENSLKMPSRFTNQRDADLVHFWDKYRKAPEGSARKLEAQKQVLEAMSHRLHVDNSVMLIWKILFGMSEGPAVLNRVRPSGKPLVDDWDCLKTLVRAFERHCGSLSQYGIKHMRSIANICNAGIQVEQMEEAA
;
A
#
# COMPACT_ATOMS: atom_id res chain seq x y z
N LYS A 1 -5.47 -14.30 25.35
CA LYS A 1 -6.22 -13.34 24.50
C LYS A 1 -5.18 -12.65 23.66
N SER A 2 -5.35 -12.66 22.35
CA SER A 2 -4.35 -12.24 21.37
C SER A 2 -5.03 -11.37 20.32
N LEU A 3 -4.25 -10.60 19.55
CA LEU A 3 -4.74 -9.70 18.51
C LEU A 3 -4.08 -10.08 17.18
N VAL A 4 -4.88 -10.09 16.12
CA VAL A 4 -4.43 -10.26 14.74
C VAL A 4 -4.68 -8.96 13.98
N PHE A 5 -3.70 -8.49 13.22
CA PHE A 5 -3.77 -7.24 12.46
C PHE A 5 -3.44 -7.49 10.98
N TYR A 6 -4.41 -7.28 10.08
CA TYR A 6 -4.18 -7.37 8.63
C TYR A 6 -4.13 -5.94 8.06
N LEU A 7 -3.05 -5.58 7.37
CA LEU A 7 -2.84 -4.23 6.84
C LEU A 7 -2.69 -4.21 5.31
N GLU A 8 -3.69 -3.66 4.63
CA GLU A 8 -3.65 -3.32 3.20
C GLU A 8 -3.19 -1.87 3.02
N ALA A 9 -1.95 -1.68 2.58
CA ALA A 9 -1.43 -0.40 2.14
C ALA A 9 -0.11 -0.59 1.37
N CYS A 10 0.26 0.41 0.56
CA CYS A 10 1.61 0.52 0.03
C CYS A 10 2.62 0.71 1.17
N GLU A 11 3.81 0.11 0.99
CA GLU A 11 4.90 0.12 1.97
C GLU A 11 4.45 -0.26 3.39
N SER A 12 3.43 -1.13 3.51
CA SER A 12 2.76 -1.44 4.77
C SER A 12 3.68 -2.07 5.81
N GLY A 13 4.74 -2.78 5.37
CA GLY A 13 5.79 -3.28 6.26
C GLY A 13 6.47 -2.18 7.09
N SER A 14 6.56 -0.95 6.57
CA SER A 14 7.19 0.19 7.27
C SER A 14 6.45 0.64 8.54
N ILE A 15 5.18 0.23 8.71
CA ILE A 15 4.36 0.54 9.89
C ILE A 15 4.78 -0.31 11.10
N PHE A 16 5.36 -1.49 10.87
CA PHE A 16 5.73 -2.42 11.94
C PHE A 16 7.24 -2.65 12.03
N GLU A 17 7.97 -2.55 10.92
CA GLU A 17 9.40 -2.84 10.87
C GLU A 17 10.22 -1.94 11.81
N GLY A 18 10.93 -2.57 12.76
CA GLY A 18 11.69 -1.87 13.79
C GLY A 18 10.86 -1.15 14.85
N LEU A 19 9.53 -1.32 14.86
CA LEU A 19 8.59 -0.66 15.77
C LEU A 19 7.76 -1.62 16.61
N LEU A 20 7.23 -2.69 16.02
CA LEU A 20 6.39 -3.66 16.73
C LEU A 20 7.28 -4.69 17.47
N PRO A 21 7.34 -4.67 18.82
CA PRO A 21 8.08 -5.68 19.55
C PRO A 21 7.30 -6.99 19.65
N GLU A 22 8.02 -8.08 19.87
CA GLU A 22 7.45 -9.36 20.31
C GLU A 22 7.00 -9.28 21.79
N GLY A 23 6.14 -10.22 22.20
CA GLY A 23 5.64 -10.37 23.57
C GLY A 23 4.34 -9.61 23.88
N LEU A 24 3.71 -8.98 22.90
CA LEU A 24 2.46 -8.22 23.06
C LEU A 24 1.19 -9.05 22.84
N ASN A 25 1.35 -10.32 22.45
CA ASN A 25 0.30 -11.19 21.90
C ASN A 25 -0.36 -10.56 20.67
N ILE A 26 0.45 -9.98 19.78
CA ILE A 26 0.00 -9.36 18.52
C ILE A 26 0.69 -10.06 17.36
N TYR A 27 -0.09 -10.52 16.39
CA TYR A 27 0.40 -11.02 15.10
C TYR A 27 -0.10 -10.12 13.99
N ALA A 28 0.80 -9.57 13.18
CA ALA A 28 0.45 -8.65 12.11
C ALA A 28 0.91 -9.17 10.75
N THR A 29 0.08 -9.02 9.71
CA THR A 29 0.43 -9.30 8.32
C THR A 29 0.20 -8.06 7.46
N THR A 30 1.08 -7.84 6.49
CA THR A 30 1.04 -6.66 5.63
C THR A 30 0.97 -7.05 4.17
N ALA A 31 0.24 -6.27 3.35
CA ALA A 31 0.13 -6.48 1.92
C ALA A 31 1.46 -6.38 1.17
N SER A 32 2.40 -5.64 1.74
CA SER A 32 3.70 -5.38 1.15
C SER A 32 4.80 -5.20 2.20
N ASN A 33 6.06 -5.28 1.79
CA ASN A 33 7.22 -4.90 2.59
C ASN A 33 7.31 -3.38 2.77
N ALA A 34 8.40 -2.88 3.38
CA ALA A 34 8.58 -1.46 3.66
C ALA A 34 8.95 -0.60 2.43
N GLU A 35 9.07 -1.20 1.23
CA GLU A 35 9.63 -0.59 0.03
C GLU A 35 8.71 -0.58 -1.18
N GLU A 36 7.87 -1.60 -1.31
CA GLU A 36 7.05 -1.84 -2.50
C GLU A 36 5.60 -1.35 -2.32
N SER A 37 4.93 -1.16 -3.46
CA SER A 37 3.51 -0.81 -3.49
C SER A 37 2.62 -2.02 -3.20
N SER A 38 1.40 -1.75 -2.74
CA SER A 38 0.29 -2.70 -2.84
C SER A 38 -0.47 -2.50 -4.16
N TRP A 39 -1.44 -3.36 -4.42
CA TRP A 39 -2.04 -3.51 -5.74
C TRP A 39 -3.57 -3.59 -5.65
N GLY A 40 -4.24 -2.71 -6.39
CA GLY A 40 -5.66 -2.82 -6.69
C GLY A 40 -5.92 -3.98 -7.66
N THR A 41 -7.11 -4.56 -7.57
CA THR A 41 -7.59 -5.60 -8.48
C THR A 41 -9.06 -5.38 -8.81
N TYR A 42 -9.58 -6.19 -9.74
CA TYR A 42 -10.94 -6.03 -10.27
C TYR A 42 -11.15 -4.62 -10.82
N CYS A 43 -10.16 -4.12 -11.56
CA CYS A 43 -10.17 -2.79 -12.15
C CYS A 43 -10.64 -2.80 -13.62
N PRO A 44 -11.22 -1.69 -14.11
CA PRO A 44 -11.57 -1.56 -15.52
C PRO A 44 -10.35 -1.76 -16.43
N GLY A 45 -10.45 -2.70 -17.37
CA GLY A 45 -9.37 -3.00 -18.33
C GLY A 45 -8.39 -4.10 -17.90
N GLU A 46 -8.63 -4.74 -16.75
CA GLU A 46 -7.95 -5.98 -16.31
C GLU A 46 -8.67 -7.23 -16.82
N ASP A 47 -8.03 -8.39 -16.74
CA ASP A 47 -8.59 -9.67 -17.19
C ASP A 47 -9.84 -10.08 -16.39
N LEU A 48 -9.89 -9.72 -15.10
CA LEU A 48 -11.05 -9.87 -14.22
C LEU A 48 -11.72 -8.50 -14.03
N SER A 49 -12.06 -7.83 -15.14
CA SER A 49 -12.71 -6.51 -15.10
C SER A 49 -14.09 -6.57 -14.43
N PRO A 50 -14.48 -5.49 -13.73
CA PRO A 50 -15.83 -5.35 -13.22
C PRO A 50 -16.83 -5.10 -14.36
N PRO A 51 -18.15 -5.22 -14.08
CA PRO A 51 -19.20 -4.80 -15.02
C PRO A 51 -18.99 -3.36 -15.52
N SER A 52 -19.44 -3.07 -16.74
CA SER A 52 -19.05 -1.85 -17.46
C SER A 52 -19.56 -0.55 -16.83
N GLU A 53 -20.60 -0.63 -15.99
CA GLU A 53 -21.12 0.46 -15.18
C GLU A 53 -20.15 0.91 -14.07
N TYR A 54 -19.23 0.05 -13.65
CA TYR A 54 -18.17 0.41 -12.71
C TYR A 54 -16.98 1.00 -13.46
N GLU A 55 -16.62 2.22 -13.08
CA GLU A 55 -15.47 2.95 -13.63
C GLU A 55 -14.33 3.01 -12.61
N THR A 56 -14.26 2.07 -11.67
CA THR A 56 -13.27 2.03 -10.58
C THR A 56 -12.93 0.58 -10.22
N CYS A 57 -11.81 0.37 -9.53
CA CYS A 57 -11.44 -0.92 -8.97
C CYS A 57 -12.43 -1.34 -7.86
N LEU A 58 -12.71 -2.65 -7.75
CA LEU A 58 -13.64 -3.18 -6.75
C LEU A 58 -12.95 -3.77 -5.50
N GLY A 59 -11.63 -3.95 -5.52
CA GLY A 59 -10.90 -4.42 -4.36
C GLY A 59 -9.39 -4.31 -4.51
N ASP A 60 -8.69 -4.80 -3.50
CA ASP A 60 -7.24 -4.79 -3.40
C ASP A 60 -6.72 -6.23 -3.29
N LEU A 61 -5.61 -6.53 -3.96
CA LEU A 61 -5.11 -7.88 -4.17
C LEU A 61 -4.89 -8.63 -2.87
N TYR A 62 -4.21 -8.05 -1.89
CA TYR A 62 -3.99 -8.70 -0.59
C TYR A 62 -5.34 -8.88 0.13
N SER A 63 -6.17 -7.84 0.15
CA SER A 63 -7.48 -7.86 0.82
C SER A 63 -8.42 -8.94 0.28
N VAL A 64 -8.64 -8.99 -1.03
CA VAL A 64 -9.51 -10.00 -1.64
C VAL A 64 -8.90 -11.40 -1.53
N SER A 65 -7.57 -11.51 -1.43
CA SER A 65 -6.90 -12.80 -1.27
C SER A 65 -7.29 -13.49 0.03
N TRP A 66 -7.24 -12.78 1.16
CA TRP A 66 -7.60 -13.39 2.45
C TRP A 66 -9.12 -13.46 2.65
N MET A 67 -9.90 -12.49 2.15
CA MET A 67 -11.36 -12.51 2.28
C MET A 67 -11.99 -13.65 1.49
N GLU A 68 -11.61 -13.82 0.21
CA GLU A 68 -12.18 -14.89 -0.63
C GLU A 68 -11.74 -16.30 -0.22
N ASP A 69 -10.58 -16.40 0.43
CA ASP A 69 -10.12 -17.62 1.09
C ASP A 69 -11.00 -17.94 2.30
N SER A 70 -11.14 -16.97 3.22
CA SER A 70 -11.98 -17.11 4.42
C SER A 70 -13.46 -17.39 4.10
N ASP A 71 -13.99 -16.84 3.00
CA ASP A 71 -15.37 -17.05 2.57
C ASP A 71 -15.63 -18.47 2.06
N LYS A 72 -14.60 -19.19 1.59
CA LYS A 72 -14.73 -20.52 0.99
C LYS A 72 -14.46 -21.65 1.96
N HIS A 73 -13.52 -21.46 2.88
CA HIS A 73 -13.01 -22.55 3.71
C HIS A 73 -13.70 -22.64 5.08
N ASN A 74 -13.59 -23.82 5.70
CA ASN A 74 -13.92 -24.05 7.09
C ASN A 74 -12.80 -23.51 7.99
N LEU A 75 -13.04 -22.36 8.64
CA LEU A 75 -12.05 -21.65 9.46
C LEU A 75 -11.69 -22.37 10.77
N GLN A 76 -12.39 -23.46 11.11
CA GLN A 76 -11.96 -24.37 12.19
C GLN A 76 -10.75 -25.21 11.76
N THR A 77 -10.59 -25.45 10.46
CA THR A 77 -9.53 -26.31 9.91
C THR A 77 -8.30 -25.53 9.49
N GLU A 78 -8.46 -24.27 9.12
CA GLU A 78 -7.40 -23.40 8.64
C GLU A 78 -6.75 -22.59 9.77
N SER A 79 -5.42 -22.47 9.73
CA SER A 79 -4.64 -21.62 10.63
C SER A 79 -4.27 -20.29 9.98
N LEU A 80 -3.98 -19.28 10.81
CA LEU A 80 -3.46 -17.98 10.35
C LEU A 80 -2.21 -18.13 9.46
N HIS A 81 -1.33 -19.10 9.75
CA HIS A 81 -0.14 -19.36 8.96
C HIS A 81 -0.46 -19.92 7.58
N GLN A 82 -1.43 -20.83 7.49
CA GLN A 82 -1.86 -21.39 6.19
C GLN A 82 -2.45 -20.31 5.31
N GLN A 83 -3.32 -19.47 5.86
CA GLN A 83 -3.85 -18.32 5.15
C GLN A 83 -2.75 -17.33 4.76
N TYR A 84 -1.79 -17.04 5.65
CA TYR A 84 -0.64 -16.19 5.33
C TYR A 84 0.13 -16.69 4.10
N GLU A 85 0.50 -17.97 4.05
CA GLU A 85 1.24 -18.53 2.92
C GLU A 85 0.41 -18.51 1.62
N LEU A 86 -0.89 -18.80 1.71
CA LEU A 86 -1.80 -18.74 0.57
C LEU A 86 -1.90 -17.31 0.01
N VAL A 87 -2.14 -16.34 0.88
CA VAL A 87 -2.24 -14.92 0.54
C VAL A 87 -0.92 -14.41 -0.02
N LYS A 88 0.20 -14.73 0.62
CA LYS A 88 1.55 -14.39 0.15
C LYS A 88 1.81 -14.89 -1.27
N LYS A 89 1.44 -16.14 -1.57
CA LYS A 89 1.60 -16.72 -2.91
C LYS A 89 0.71 -16.04 -3.95
N ARG A 90 -0.55 -15.73 -3.60
CA ARG A 90 -1.49 -15.04 -4.51
C ARG A 90 -1.07 -13.59 -4.76
N THR A 91 -0.63 -12.88 -3.73
CA THR A 91 -0.21 -11.47 -3.79
C THR A 91 1.15 -11.27 -4.46
N ALA A 92 2.05 -12.27 -4.43
CA ALA A 92 3.31 -12.25 -5.16
C ALA A 92 3.13 -12.21 -6.70
N GLY A 93 1.93 -12.55 -7.19
CA GLY A 93 1.59 -12.51 -8.61
C GLY A 93 2.28 -13.60 -9.45
N SER A 94 2.15 -13.49 -10.77
CA SER A 94 2.59 -14.52 -11.74
C SER A 94 4.06 -14.38 -12.20
N GLY A 95 4.91 -13.67 -11.43
CA GLY A 95 6.35 -13.59 -11.69
C GLY A 95 6.80 -12.64 -12.83
N LEU A 96 5.88 -11.91 -13.46
CA LEU A 96 6.18 -10.90 -14.51
C LEU A 96 6.58 -9.53 -13.96
N GLY A 97 7.03 -9.45 -12.70
CA GLY A 97 7.41 -8.19 -12.04
C GLY A 97 6.24 -7.38 -11.46
N SER A 98 5.06 -7.98 -11.35
CA SER A 98 3.86 -7.38 -10.75
C SER A 98 3.41 -8.22 -9.56
N GLY A 99 3.29 -7.60 -8.38
CA GLY A 99 2.95 -8.25 -7.11
C GLY A 99 3.69 -7.62 -5.93
N SER A 100 3.42 -8.09 -4.72
CA SER A 100 4.09 -7.64 -3.49
C SER A 100 4.39 -8.81 -2.56
N HIS A 101 5.37 -8.61 -1.69
CA HIS A 101 5.80 -9.54 -0.65
C HIS A 101 4.99 -9.30 0.62
N VAL A 102 4.08 -10.23 0.90
CA VAL A 102 3.32 -10.23 2.16
C VAL A 102 4.27 -10.54 3.32
N MET A 103 4.32 -9.65 4.29
CA MET A 103 5.20 -9.77 5.47
C MET A 103 4.40 -10.14 6.70
N GLU A 104 5.08 -10.70 7.70
CA GLU A 104 4.53 -10.99 9.03
C GLU A 104 5.41 -10.38 10.13
N PHE A 105 4.81 -9.90 11.22
CA PHE A 105 5.46 -9.22 12.33
C PHE A 105 4.84 -9.59 13.69
N GLY A 106 5.58 -9.32 14.77
CA GLY A 106 5.13 -9.57 16.14
C GLY A 106 5.29 -11.03 16.54
N ASP A 107 4.33 -11.54 17.32
CA ASP A 107 4.35 -12.89 17.87
C ASP A 107 3.92 -13.93 16.83
N VAL A 108 4.83 -14.26 15.89
CA VAL A 108 4.61 -15.24 14.82
C VAL A 108 4.16 -16.61 15.35
N GLY A 109 4.48 -16.96 16.60
CA GLY A 109 3.95 -18.17 17.24
C GLY A 109 2.42 -18.27 17.27
N LEU A 110 1.71 -17.13 17.27
CA LEU A 110 0.25 -17.06 17.20
C LEU A 110 -0.30 -17.50 15.84
N SER A 111 0.50 -17.48 14.77
CA SER A 111 0.04 -17.89 13.43
C SER A 111 -0.40 -19.36 13.36
N LYS A 112 -0.03 -20.17 14.36
CA LYS A 112 -0.47 -21.58 14.50
C LYS A 112 -1.92 -21.71 14.95
N GLU A 113 -2.51 -20.64 15.49
CA GLU A 113 -3.89 -20.63 15.93
C GLU A 113 -4.87 -20.69 14.74
N LYS A 114 -6.06 -21.23 15.00
CA LYS A 114 -7.11 -21.38 13.97
C LYS A 114 -7.83 -20.07 13.72
N LEU A 115 -8.15 -19.81 12.45
CA LEU A 115 -8.85 -18.59 12.02
C LEU A 115 -10.18 -18.38 12.74
N VAL A 116 -10.88 -19.47 13.10
CA VAL A 116 -12.15 -19.42 13.85
C VAL A 116 -12.09 -18.62 15.15
N LEU A 117 -10.92 -18.54 15.80
CA LEU A 117 -10.75 -17.79 17.05
C LEU A 117 -10.86 -16.27 16.84
N TYR A 118 -10.64 -15.80 15.61
CA TYR A 118 -10.58 -14.38 15.25
C TYR A 118 -11.73 -13.95 14.34
N MET A 119 -12.09 -14.81 13.37
CA MET A 119 -13.07 -14.50 12.32
C MET A 119 -14.40 -15.25 12.48
N GLY A 120 -14.49 -16.19 13.43
CA GLY A 120 -15.61 -17.12 13.50
C GLY A 120 -15.59 -18.12 12.35
N THR A 121 -16.70 -18.79 12.07
CA THR A 121 -16.82 -19.69 10.91
C THR A 121 -18.25 -19.73 10.41
N ASN A 122 -18.42 -19.86 9.11
CA ASN A 122 -19.74 -20.02 8.49
C ASN A 122 -20.15 -21.50 8.52
N PRO A 123 -21.30 -21.88 9.12
CA PRO A 123 -21.78 -23.27 9.11
C PRO A 123 -22.00 -23.84 7.70
N ALA A 124 -22.27 -22.99 6.70
CA ALA A 124 -22.41 -23.44 5.31
C ALA A 124 -21.10 -24.02 4.74
N ASN A 125 -19.95 -23.68 5.34
CA ASN A 125 -18.64 -24.09 4.87
C ASN A 125 -18.10 -25.35 5.59
N GLU A 126 -18.88 -26.02 6.45
CA GLU A 126 -18.39 -27.15 7.28
C GLU A 126 -17.65 -28.24 6.47
N ASN A 127 -18.15 -28.54 5.26
CA ASN A 127 -17.58 -29.56 4.37
C ASN A 127 -16.41 -29.07 3.51
N TYR A 128 -16.08 -27.77 3.54
CA TYR A 128 -14.99 -27.17 2.75
C TYR A 128 -13.73 -27.07 3.60
N THR A 129 -13.19 -28.21 4.01
CA THR A 129 -11.92 -28.26 4.74
C THR A 129 -10.80 -27.66 3.91
N PHE A 130 -9.89 -26.94 4.54
CA PHE A 130 -8.71 -26.40 3.84
C PHE A 130 -7.93 -27.52 3.14
N VAL A 131 -7.67 -27.37 1.85
CA VAL A 131 -6.79 -28.20 1.05
C VAL A 131 -5.80 -27.26 0.37
N ASP A 132 -4.51 -27.57 0.42
CA ASP A 132 -3.38 -26.74 -0.07
C ASP A 132 -3.37 -26.52 -1.61
N GLU A 133 -4.45 -26.85 -2.30
CA GLU A 133 -4.60 -26.58 -3.73
C GLU A 133 -5.03 -25.13 -3.95
N ASN A 134 -4.32 -24.41 -4.83
CA ASN A 134 -4.59 -23.05 -5.29
C ASN A 134 -6.01 -22.92 -5.89
N SER A 135 -7.05 -22.88 -5.06
CA SER A 135 -8.45 -22.75 -5.47
C SER A 135 -8.78 -21.34 -5.95
N LEU A 136 -7.90 -20.37 -5.65
CA LEU A 136 -8.07 -18.98 -6.03
C LEU A 136 -7.34 -18.69 -7.34
N LYS A 137 -8.09 -18.15 -8.30
CA LYS A 137 -7.56 -17.76 -9.61
C LYS A 137 -6.55 -16.64 -9.43
N MET A 138 -5.31 -16.87 -9.86
CA MET A 138 -4.30 -15.81 -9.89
C MET A 138 -4.66 -14.81 -10.99
N PRO A 139 -4.80 -13.52 -10.68
CA PRO A 139 -4.95 -12.53 -11.73
C PRO A 139 -3.61 -12.30 -12.43
N SER A 140 -3.67 -11.96 -13.72
CA SER A 140 -2.52 -11.72 -14.59
C SER A 140 -2.10 -10.25 -14.64
N ARG A 141 -3.04 -9.35 -14.29
CA ARG A 141 -2.88 -7.89 -14.32
C ARG A 141 -3.52 -7.30 -13.07
N PHE A 142 -2.80 -6.38 -12.47
CA PHE A 142 -3.21 -5.61 -11.30
C PHE A 142 -2.81 -4.16 -11.51
N THR A 143 -3.46 -3.26 -10.78
CA THR A 143 -3.23 -1.82 -10.88
C THR A 143 -2.47 -1.36 -9.64
N ASN A 144 -1.37 -0.62 -9.80
CA ASN A 144 -0.66 -0.06 -8.65
C ASN A 144 -1.62 0.84 -7.86
N GLN A 145 -1.64 0.73 -6.53
CA GLN A 145 -2.60 1.50 -5.72
C GLN A 145 -2.54 3.00 -5.96
N ARG A 146 -1.34 3.53 -6.24
CA ARG A 146 -1.16 4.94 -6.54
C ARG A 146 -1.76 5.33 -7.87
N ASP A 147 -2.00 4.40 -8.80
CA ASP A 147 -2.52 4.69 -10.13
C ASP A 147 -4.01 4.34 -10.27
N ALA A 148 -4.62 3.66 -9.29
CA ALA A 148 -6.03 3.31 -9.29
C ALA A 148 -6.94 4.54 -9.47
N ASP A 149 -6.63 5.66 -8.82
CA ASP A 149 -7.36 6.93 -9.00
C ASP A 149 -7.27 7.44 -10.45
N LEU A 150 -6.11 7.31 -11.09
CA LEU A 150 -5.93 7.72 -12.48
C LEU A 150 -6.68 6.78 -13.43
N VAL A 151 -6.72 5.48 -13.13
CA VAL A 151 -7.55 4.52 -13.87
C VAL A 151 -9.02 4.93 -13.80
N HIS A 152 -9.51 5.33 -12.63
CA HIS A 152 -10.87 5.83 -12.48
C HIS A 152 -11.15 7.07 -13.34
N PHE A 153 -10.34 8.11 -13.20
CA PHE A 153 -10.54 9.34 -13.95
C PHE A 153 -10.41 9.13 -15.47
N TRP A 154 -9.47 8.29 -15.88
CA TRP A 154 -9.26 7.95 -17.29
C TRP A 154 -10.42 7.15 -17.87
N ASP A 155 -10.91 6.14 -17.16
CA ASP A 155 -12.03 5.33 -17.61
C ASP A 155 -13.31 6.16 -17.74
N LYS A 156 -13.57 7.03 -16.75
CA LYS A 156 -14.67 8.00 -16.76
C LYS A 156 -14.59 8.97 -17.96
N TYR A 157 -13.40 9.47 -18.29
CA TYR A 157 -13.19 10.33 -19.46
C TYR A 157 -13.43 9.57 -20.77
N ARG A 158 -12.91 8.35 -20.88
CA ARG A 158 -13.04 7.50 -22.07
C ARG A 158 -14.50 7.12 -22.34
N LYS A 159 -15.25 6.74 -21.31
CA LYS A 159 -16.65 6.32 -21.42
C LYS A 159 -17.63 7.50 -21.58
N ALA A 160 -17.23 8.72 -21.24
CA ALA A 160 -18.10 9.88 -21.37
C ALA A 160 -18.35 10.24 -22.86
N PRO A 161 -19.62 10.53 -23.24
CA PRO A 161 -19.97 10.91 -24.61
C PRO A 161 -19.22 12.15 -25.09
N GLU A 162 -18.84 12.17 -26.37
CA GLU A 162 -18.18 13.32 -26.98
C GLU A 162 -19.04 14.59 -26.91
N GLY A 163 -18.41 15.71 -26.57
CA GLY A 163 -19.09 17.00 -26.38
C GLY A 163 -19.94 17.11 -25.11
N SER A 164 -20.02 16.06 -24.27
CA SER A 164 -20.78 16.13 -23.03
C SER A 164 -20.05 16.91 -21.93
N ALA A 165 -20.83 17.56 -21.05
CA ALA A 165 -20.28 18.19 -19.84
C ALA A 165 -19.55 17.18 -18.94
N ARG A 166 -20.01 15.91 -18.92
CA ARG A 166 -19.33 14.81 -18.21
C ARG A 166 -17.91 14.60 -18.73
N LYS A 167 -17.70 14.62 -20.04
CA LYS A 167 -16.39 14.40 -20.64
C LYS A 167 -15.43 15.55 -20.35
N LEU A 168 -15.93 16.79 -20.42
CA LEU A 168 -15.17 17.98 -20.05
C LEU A 168 -14.73 17.94 -18.58
N GLU A 169 -15.64 17.58 -17.67
CA GLU A 169 -15.32 17.47 -16.25
C GLU A 169 -14.33 16.33 -15.98
N ALA A 170 -14.53 15.16 -16.58
CA ALA A 170 -13.60 14.04 -16.43
C ALA A 170 -12.19 14.37 -16.97
N GLN A 171 -12.11 15.10 -18.09
CA GLN A 171 -10.83 15.60 -18.63
C GLN A 171 -10.14 16.53 -17.62
N LYS A 172 -10.89 17.45 -17.01
CA LYS A 172 -10.38 18.34 -15.98
C LYS A 172 -9.84 17.56 -14.78
N GLN A 173 -10.56 16.55 -14.29
CA GLN A 173 -10.13 15.69 -13.18
C GLN A 173 -8.80 14.98 -13.48
N VAL A 174 -8.63 14.42 -14.69
CA VAL A 174 -7.35 13.81 -15.10
C VAL A 174 -6.22 14.84 -15.06
N LEU A 175 -6.44 16.03 -15.64
CA LEU A 175 -5.43 17.08 -15.70
C LEU A 175 -5.04 17.60 -14.31
N GLU A 176 -6.00 17.83 -13.44
CA GLU A 176 -5.75 18.29 -12.06
C GLU A 176 -4.98 17.24 -11.26
N ALA A 177 -5.38 15.96 -11.35
CA ALA A 177 -4.68 14.87 -10.68
C ALA A 177 -3.22 14.74 -11.16
N MET A 178 -2.98 14.77 -12.47
CA MET A 178 -1.62 14.68 -13.03
C MET A 178 -0.79 15.91 -12.68
N SER A 179 -1.37 17.11 -12.75
CA SER A 179 -0.69 18.37 -12.41
C SER A 179 -0.26 18.39 -10.95
N HIS A 180 -1.15 17.98 -10.02
CA HIS A 180 -0.83 17.88 -8.60
C HIS A 180 0.32 16.90 -8.33
N ARG A 181 0.28 15.71 -8.96
CA ARG A 181 1.35 14.70 -8.84
C ARG A 181 2.70 15.25 -9.29
N LEU A 182 2.72 15.89 -10.45
CA LEU A 182 3.93 16.50 -11.01
C LEU A 182 4.46 17.62 -10.13
N HIS A 183 3.58 18.48 -9.60
CA HIS A 183 3.94 19.54 -8.67
C HIS A 183 4.60 19.00 -7.40
N VAL A 184 3.99 18.00 -6.76
CA VAL A 184 4.53 17.38 -5.54
C VAL A 184 5.88 16.69 -5.81
N ASP A 185 5.98 15.89 -6.87
CA ASP A 185 7.21 15.18 -7.23
C ASP A 185 8.36 16.18 -7.48
N ASN A 186 8.08 17.26 -8.22
CA ASN A 186 9.08 18.30 -8.50
C ASN A 186 9.46 19.10 -7.25
N SER A 187 8.50 19.42 -6.38
CA SER A 187 8.74 20.17 -5.15
C SER A 187 9.64 19.40 -4.18
N VAL A 188 9.32 18.12 -3.94
CA VAL A 188 10.16 17.25 -3.10
C VAL A 188 11.57 17.12 -3.67
N MET A 189 11.70 16.91 -5.00
CA MET A 189 13.00 16.84 -5.65
C MET A 189 13.79 18.16 -5.57
N LEU A 190 13.12 19.32 -5.63
CA LEU A 190 13.77 20.62 -5.57
C LEU A 190 14.29 20.94 -4.17
N ILE A 191 13.44 20.81 -3.14
CA ILE A 191 13.83 20.98 -1.73
C ILE A 191 15.05 20.11 -1.43
N TRP A 192 14.99 18.87 -1.89
CA TRP A 192 16.06 17.93 -1.73
C TRP A 192 17.39 18.41 -2.34
N LYS A 193 17.37 18.92 -3.58
CA LYS A 193 18.56 19.47 -4.26
C LYS A 193 19.12 20.70 -3.53
N ILE A 194 18.25 21.50 -2.91
CA ILE A 194 18.66 22.68 -2.13
C ILE A 194 19.39 22.23 -0.85
N LEU A 195 18.85 21.23 -0.14
CA LEU A 195 19.40 20.78 1.15
C LEU A 195 20.71 20.00 1.02
N PHE A 196 20.86 19.15 0.00
CA PHE A 196 21.98 18.19 -0.11
C PHE A 196 22.86 18.38 -1.35
N GLY A 197 22.54 19.35 -2.20
CA GLY A 197 23.24 19.56 -3.47
C GLY A 197 22.90 18.51 -4.54
N MET A 198 23.35 18.77 -5.78
CA MET A 198 22.97 17.96 -6.95
C MET A 198 23.67 16.60 -7.03
N SER A 199 24.86 16.45 -6.45
CA SER A 199 25.72 15.27 -6.62
C SER A 199 25.46 14.17 -5.57
N GLU A 200 25.37 14.54 -4.29
CA GLU A 200 25.16 13.58 -3.19
C GLU A 200 23.67 13.36 -2.88
N GLY A 201 22.83 14.23 -3.43
CA GLY A 201 21.41 14.23 -3.18
C GLY A 201 20.72 12.87 -3.42
N PRO A 202 20.66 12.34 -4.66
CA PRO A 202 19.88 11.14 -4.95
C PRO A 202 20.24 9.92 -4.08
N ALA A 203 21.49 9.82 -3.62
CA ALA A 203 21.98 8.73 -2.78
C ALA A 203 21.41 8.77 -1.35
N VAL A 204 21.16 9.96 -0.79
CA VAL A 204 20.55 10.10 0.54
C VAL A 204 19.02 10.11 0.45
N LEU A 205 18.43 10.69 -0.59
CA LEU A 205 16.97 10.73 -0.81
C LEU A 205 16.36 9.32 -0.88
N ASN A 206 16.93 8.49 -1.76
CA ASN A 206 16.43 7.15 -2.05
C ASN A 206 17.04 6.10 -1.13
N ARG A 207 17.76 6.51 -0.08
CA ARG A 207 18.36 5.59 0.86
C ARG A 207 17.27 4.81 1.58
N VAL A 208 17.32 3.50 1.43
CA VAL A 208 16.51 2.58 2.21
C VAL A 208 17.34 2.14 3.42
N ARG A 209 16.71 2.14 4.60
CA ARG A 209 17.33 1.61 5.82
C ARG A 209 17.39 0.07 5.75
N PRO A 210 18.36 -0.58 6.40
CA PRO A 210 18.39 -2.03 6.50
C PRO A 210 17.09 -2.58 7.10
N SER A 211 16.64 -3.74 6.64
CA SER A 211 15.45 -4.42 7.19
C SER A 211 15.55 -4.61 8.71
N GLY A 212 14.41 -4.49 9.39
CA GLY A 212 14.30 -4.49 10.85
C GLY A 212 14.60 -3.15 11.52
N LYS A 213 14.90 -2.08 10.77
CA LYS A 213 15.08 -0.72 11.32
C LYS A 213 13.83 0.14 11.08
N PRO A 214 13.47 1.02 12.03
CA PRO A 214 12.39 1.96 11.83
C PRO A 214 12.75 2.96 10.72
N LEU A 215 11.73 3.44 10.00
CA LEU A 215 11.86 4.40 8.89
C LEU A 215 12.62 5.68 9.30
N VAL A 216 12.32 6.20 10.49
CA VAL A 216 12.89 7.43 11.04
C VAL A 216 13.26 7.21 12.51
N ASP A 217 14.32 7.88 12.98
CA ASP A 217 14.70 7.84 14.39
C ASP A 217 13.84 8.78 15.25
N ASP A 218 13.45 9.93 14.69
CA ASP A 218 12.60 10.93 15.34
C ASP A 218 11.28 11.12 14.56
N TRP A 219 10.20 10.58 15.10
CA TRP A 219 8.85 10.66 14.51
C TRP A 219 8.22 12.05 14.64
N ASP A 220 8.63 12.84 15.62
CA ASP A 220 8.14 14.20 15.78
C ASP A 220 8.87 15.17 14.84
N CYS A 221 10.15 14.93 14.55
CA CYS A 221 10.84 15.54 13.41
C CYS A 221 10.08 15.26 12.11
N LEU A 222 9.77 13.99 11.82
CA LEU A 222 9.08 13.62 10.56
C LEU A 222 7.77 14.39 10.40
N LYS A 223 6.93 14.40 11.42
CA LYS A 223 5.66 15.16 11.41
C LYS A 223 5.89 16.66 11.23
N THR A 224 6.94 17.20 11.85
CA THR A 224 7.27 18.62 11.79
C THR A 224 7.73 19.02 10.39
N LEU A 225 8.61 18.24 9.76
CA LEU A 225 9.07 18.49 8.40
C LEU A 225 7.96 18.29 7.35
N VAL A 226 7.06 17.32 7.55
CA VAL A 226 5.86 17.19 6.72
C VAL A 226 5.00 18.45 6.81
N ARG A 227 4.75 18.98 8.02
CA ARG A 227 3.96 20.22 8.19
C ARG A 227 4.67 21.44 7.60
N ALA A 228 5.99 21.51 7.68
CA ALA A 228 6.78 22.56 7.04
C ALA A 228 6.61 22.49 5.51
N PHE A 229 6.77 21.30 4.92
CA PHE A 229 6.50 21.09 3.49
C PHE A 229 5.09 21.54 3.10
N GLU A 230 4.06 21.05 3.80
CA GLU A 230 2.67 21.31 3.42
C GLU A 230 2.27 22.80 3.55
N ARG A 231 2.96 23.55 4.42
CA ARG A 231 2.72 24.99 4.59
C ARG A 231 3.17 25.80 3.38
N HIS A 232 4.26 25.41 2.74
CA HIS A 232 4.90 26.18 1.65
C HIS A 232 4.61 25.59 0.27
N CYS A 233 4.55 24.26 0.15
CA CYS A 233 4.38 23.56 -1.13
C CYS A 233 2.94 23.08 -1.39
N GLY A 234 2.05 23.19 -0.40
CA GLY A 234 0.70 22.63 -0.44
C GLY A 234 0.62 21.18 0.05
N SER A 235 -0.60 20.65 0.23
CA SER A 235 -0.77 19.32 0.83
C SER A 235 -0.15 18.20 -0.02
N LEU A 236 0.48 17.23 0.66
CA LEU A 236 1.00 16.03 0.01
C LEU A 236 -0.12 15.20 -0.64
N SER A 237 -1.34 15.24 -0.10
CA SER A 237 -2.44 14.32 -0.43
C SER A 237 -2.05 12.85 -0.29
N GLN A 238 -2.97 11.93 -0.62
CA GLN A 238 -2.70 10.49 -0.60
C GLN A 238 -1.64 10.06 -1.63
N TYR A 239 -1.40 10.86 -2.67
CA TYR A 239 -0.32 10.58 -3.62
C TYR A 239 1.06 10.88 -3.02
N GLY A 240 1.21 12.08 -2.44
CA GLY A 240 2.50 12.61 -2.02
C GLY A 240 3.11 11.92 -0.82
N ILE A 241 2.32 11.20 -0.02
CA ILE A 241 2.86 10.38 1.09
C ILE A 241 3.84 9.29 0.61
N LYS A 242 3.91 8.97 -0.69
CA LYS A 242 4.99 8.17 -1.27
C LYS A 242 6.39 8.73 -0.98
N HIS A 243 6.49 10.04 -0.77
CA HIS A 243 7.73 10.75 -0.44
C HIS A 243 8.04 10.77 1.06
N MET A 244 7.28 10.07 1.89
CA MET A 244 7.50 10.05 3.34
C MET A 244 8.91 9.54 3.70
N ARG A 245 9.45 8.56 2.94
CA ARG A 245 10.82 8.08 3.10
C ARG A 245 11.85 9.19 2.85
N SER A 246 11.63 10.02 1.84
CA SER A 246 12.45 11.18 1.54
C SER A 246 12.53 12.13 2.72
N ILE A 247 11.38 12.48 3.30
CA ILE A 247 11.30 13.39 4.44
C ILE A 247 11.89 12.75 5.71
N ALA A 248 11.69 11.44 5.91
CA ALA A 248 12.34 10.70 6.98
C ALA A 248 13.88 10.73 6.85
N ASN A 249 14.41 10.61 5.64
CA ASN A 249 15.85 10.70 5.39
C ASN A 249 16.40 12.11 5.68
N ILE A 250 15.62 13.17 5.45
CA ILE A 250 15.97 14.54 5.86
C ILE A 250 16.11 14.63 7.39
N CYS A 251 15.15 14.09 8.14
CA CYS A 251 15.22 14.01 9.60
C CYS A 251 16.44 13.20 10.08
N ASN A 252 16.65 12.02 9.49
CA ASN A 252 17.76 11.15 9.85
C ASN A 252 19.13 11.76 9.54
N ALA A 253 19.20 12.73 8.64
CA ALA A 253 20.40 13.49 8.33
C ALA A 253 20.63 14.68 9.28
N GLY A 254 19.73 14.92 10.25
CA GLY A 254 19.85 15.98 11.25
C GLY A 254 19.46 17.37 10.74
N ILE A 255 18.77 17.47 9.60
CA ILE A 255 18.28 18.74 9.07
C ILE A 255 17.18 19.29 10.00
N GLN A 256 17.31 20.56 10.36
CA GLN A 256 16.37 21.25 11.23
C GLN A 256 15.17 21.81 10.46
N VAL A 257 14.08 22.09 11.17
CA VAL A 257 12.84 22.60 10.56
C VAL A 257 13.05 23.93 9.83
N GLU A 258 13.92 24.80 10.35
CA GLU A 258 14.22 26.10 9.76
C GLU A 258 14.84 25.94 8.37
N GLN A 259 15.73 24.96 8.19
CA GLN A 259 16.35 24.68 6.88
C GLN A 259 15.32 24.11 5.89
N MET A 260 14.38 23.31 6.38
CA MET A 260 13.28 22.80 5.57
C MET A 260 12.34 23.94 5.13
N GLU A 261 12.01 24.86 6.03
CA GLU A 261 11.19 26.04 5.74
C GLU A 261 11.88 27.01 4.76
N GLU A 262 13.19 27.16 4.83
CA GLU A 262 13.96 27.96 3.86
C GLU A 262 14.03 27.31 2.46
N ALA A 263 14.01 25.98 2.39
CA ALA A 263 14.08 25.24 1.14
C ALA A 263 12.72 25.05 0.44
N ALA A 264 11.62 25.08 1.19
CA ALA A 264 10.25 24.79 0.74
C ALA A 264 9.52 26.02 0.19
#